data_AF-A0A7S4I2B7-F1
#
_entry.id   AF-A0A7S4I2B7-F1
#
_cell.length_a   1.000
_cell.length_b   1.000
_cell.length_c   1.000
_cell.angle_alpha   90.00
_cell.angle_beta   90.00
_cell.angle_gamma   90.00
#
_symmetry.space_group_name_H-M   'P 1'
#
loop_
_entity.id
_entity.type
_entity.pdbx_description
1 polymer ?
#
loop_
_entity_poly.entity_id
_entity_poly.type
_entity_poly.pdbx_seq_one_letter_code
_entity_poly.pdbx_strand_id
1 'polypeptide(L)'
;LMYNTYDVHFYASFALISLWPELELNLQRNFAKSTLVHAPSDQHLMLHSNETRPRKLRGAVPHDVGTPSGDPLYVVNSYCIHDVNSWKDLNSKFTLQVY
;
A
#
# COMPACT_ATOMS: atom_id res chain seq x y z
N LEU A 1 12.34 -6.50 -0.79
CA LEU A 1 12.34 -5.05 -1.08
C LEU A 1 10.93 -4.67 -1.49
N MET A 2 10.40 -3.51 -1.07
CA MET A 2 9.02 -3.10 -1.33
C MET A 2 9.01 -1.67 -1.88
N TYR A 3 8.15 -1.39 -2.85
CA TYR A 3 8.02 -0.06 -3.43
C TYR A 3 6.99 0.78 -2.67
N ASN A 4 7.38 2.00 -2.33
CA ASN A 4 6.54 3.01 -1.68
C ASN A 4 5.76 2.44 -0.49
N THR A 5 6.45 1.80 0.46
CA THR A 5 5.83 1.39 1.73
C THR A 5 5.16 2.59 2.38
N TYR A 6 3.83 2.63 2.40
CA TYR A 6 3.05 3.85 2.47
C TYR A 6 3.03 4.47 3.87
N ASP A 7 3.01 3.63 4.89
CA ASP A 7 3.17 4.01 6.28
C ASP A 7 4.52 4.70 6.56
N VAL A 8 5.56 4.35 5.78
CA VAL A 8 6.89 4.97 5.81
C VAL A 8 6.98 6.17 4.88
N HIS A 9 6.42 6.06 3.66
CA HIS A 9 6.36 7.13 2.66
C HIS A 9 5.70 8.38 3.22
N PHE A 10 4.72 8.23 4.11
CA PHE A 10 4.10 9.32 4.86
C PHE A 10 5.11 10.32 5.45
N TYR A 11 6.27 9.84 5.93
CA TYR A 11 7.29 10.72 6.51
C TYR A 11 8.26 11.29 5.45
N ALA A 12 8.42 10.60 4.32
CA ALA A 12 9.34 10.99 3.24
C ALA A 12 8.68 11.86 2.15
N SER A 13 7.35 11.82 2.04
CA SER A 13 6.57 12.46 0.97
C SER A 13 6.78 13.98 0.89
N PHE A 14 7.16 14.63 2.00
CA PHE A 14 7.51 16.05 2.05
C PHE A 14 8.56 16.45 1.01
N ALA A 15 9.56 15.59 0.78
CA ALA A 15 10.58 15.85 -0.23
C ALA A 15 9.99 15.79 -1.65
N LEU A 16 9.13 14.81 -1.94
CA LEU A 16 8.51 14.67 -3.26
C LEU A 16 7.51 15.78 -3.53
N ILE A 17 6.61 16.09 -2.60
CA ILE A 17 5.62 17.16 -2.83
C ILE A 17 6.29 18.54 -3.01
N SER A 18 7.42 18.77 -2.33
CA SER A 18 8.14 20.06 -2.39
C SER A 18 9.00 20.21 -3.64
N LEU A 19 9.52 19.12 -4.20
CA LEU A 19 10.50 19.16 -5.31
C LEU A 19 9.95 18.59 -6.62
N TRP A 20 9.08 17.58 -6.56
CA TRP A 20 8.48 16.88 -7.69
C TRP A 20 6.98 16.59 -7.45
N PRO A 21 6.14 17.62 -7.33
CA PRO A 21 4.73 17.47 -6.93
C PRO A 21 3.93 16.55 -7.86
N GLU A 22 4.18 16.60 -9.17
CA GLU A 22 3.50 15.71 -10.13
C GLU A 22 3.83 14.23 -9.92
N LEU A 23 5.03 13.93 -9.43
CA LEU A 23 5.41 12.56 -9.09
C LEU A 23 4.64 12.10 -7.84
N GLU A 24 4.61 12.92 -6.79
CA GLU A 24 3.87 12.62 -5.57
C GLU A 24 2.37 12.43 -5.86
N LEU A 25 1.75 13.32 -6.64
CA LEU A 25 0.35 13.21 -7.03
C LEU A 25 0.08 11.94 -7.84
N ASN A 26 1.01 11.52 -8.70
CA ASN A 26 0.88 10.25 -9.42
C ASN A 26 0.96 9.04 -8.46
N LEU A 27 1.81 9.08 -7.44
CA LEU A 27 1.85 8.05 -6.39
C LEU A 27 0.50 7.98 -5.66
N GLN A 28 -0.01 9.11 -5.18
CA GLN A 28 -1.30 9.17 -4.48
C GLN A 28 -2.46 8.65 -5.34
N ARG A 29 -2.47 8.94 -6.64
CA ARG A 29 -3.48 8.38 -7.58
C ARG A 29 -3.38 6.86 -7.70
N ASN A 30 -2.17 6.29 -7.68
CA ASN A 30 -1.98 4.83 -7.70
C ASN A 30 -2.50 4.19 -6.40
N PHE A 31 -2.20 4.78 -5.24
CA PHE A 31 -2.77 4.35 -3.97
C PHE A 31 -4.30 4.45 -3.98
N ALA A 32 -4.86 5.57 -4.42
CA ALA A 32 -6.30 5.77 -4.53
C ALA A 32 -6.97 4.67 -5.38
N LYS A 33 -6.42 4.37 -6.58
CA LYS A 33 -6.92 3.28 -7.44
C LYS A 33 -6.90 1.93 -6.73
N SER A 34 -5.82 1.62 -6.02
CA SER A 34 -5.68 0.35 -5.32
C SER A 34 -6.72 0.16 -4.21
N THR A 35 -7.25 1.24 -3.60
CA THR A 35 -8.32 1.14 -2.59
C THR A 35 -9.61 0.54 -3.16
N LEU A 36 -9.83 0.67 -4.47
CA LEU A 36 -11.01 0.13 -5.16
C LEU A 36 -10.88 -1.36 -5.48
N VAL A 37 -9.66 -1.91 -5.45
CA VAL A 37 -9.39 -3.32 -5.75
C VAL A 37 -9.92 -4.22 -4.65
N HIS A 38 -10.64 -5.28 -5.06
CA HIS A 38 -11.11 -6.35 -4.20
C HIS A 38 -10.76 -7.70 -4.83
N ALA A 39 -9.78 -8.39 -4.26
CA ALA A 39 -9.34 -9.70 -4.75
C ALA A 39 -9.26 -10.70 -3.59
N PRO A 40 -10.40 -11.07 -2.97
CA PRO A 40 -10.40 -11.95 -1.80
C PRO A 40 -9.92 -13.37 -2.12
N SER A 41 -9.88 -13.78 -3.38
CA SER A 41 -9.30 -15.06 -3.81
C SER A 41 -7.77 -15.02 -3.88
N ASP A 42 -7.14 -13.85 -3.96
CA ASP A 42 -5.69 -13.70 -3.85
C ASP A 42 -5.31 -13.72 -2.37
N GLN A 43 -4.65 -14.80 -1.98
CA GLN A 43 -4.38 -15.15 -0.60
C GLN A 43 -2.87 -15.12 -0.34
N HIS A 44 -2.48 -14.73 0.88
CA HIS A 44 -1.08 -14.69 1.31
C HIS A 44 -0.94 -15.32 2.70
N LEU A 45 0.13 -16.09 2.90
CA LEU A 45 0.50 -16.60 4.22
C LEU A 45 1.10 -15.44 5.04
N MET A 46 0.47 -15.14 6.18
CA MET A 46 0.96 -14.16 7.14
C MET A 46 2.02 -14.81 8.02
N LEU A 47 3.28 -14.37 7.91
CA LEU A 47 4.41 -15.03 8.59
C LEU A 47 4.33 -14.97 10.12
N HIS A 48 3.71 -13.91 10.67
CA HIS A 48 3.59 -13.77 12.12
C HIS A 48 2.54 -14.71 12.72
N SER A 49 1.35 -14.81 12.12
CA SER A 49 0.24 -15.61 12.65
C SER A 49 0.17 -17.03 12.07
N ASN A 50 0.91 -17.31 10.99
CA ASN A 50 0.82 -18.52 10.18
C ASN A 50 -0.59 -18.78 9.61
N GLU A 51 -1.35 -17.71 9.38
CA GLU A 51 -2.68 -17.76 8.78
C GLU A 51 -2.65 -17.34 7.31
N THR A 52 -3.48 -17.97 6.50
CA THR A 52 -3.73 -17.52 5.12
C THR A 52 -4.84 -16.47 5.14
N ARG A 53 -4.55 -15.28 4.64
CA ARG A 53 -5.48 -14.14 4.61
C ARG A 53 -5.52 -13.50 3.22
N PRO A 54 -6.63 -12.84 2.84
CA PRO A 54 -6.68 -12.08 1.60
C PRO A 54 -5.54 -11.06 1.51
N ARG A 55 -4.83 -11.02 0.39
CA ARG A 55 -3.76 -10.04 0.15
C ARG A 55 -4.31 -8.61 0.13
N LYS A 56 -5.48 -8.42 -0.48
CA LYS A 56 -6.09 -7.09 -0.67
C LYS A 56 -7.62 -7.11 -0.54
N LEU A 57 -8.12 -6.30 0.38
CA LEU A 57 -9.54 -6.02 0.56
C LEU A 57 -9.91 -4.63 0.06
N ARG A 58 -11.18 -4.46 -0.34
CA ARG A 58 -11.70 -3.18 -0.80
C ARG A 58 -11.70 -2.17 0.35
N GLY A 59 -11.34 -0.93 0.08
CA GLY A 59 -11.30 0.16 1.07
C GLY A 59 -10.07 0.19 1.97
N ALA A 60 -9.27 -0.89 2.02
CA ALA A 60 -7.96 -0.87 2.66
C ALA A 60 -6.93 -0.20 1.75
N VAL A 61 -6.20 0.79 2.26
CA VAL A 61 -5.00 1.32 1.60
C VAL A 61 -3.91 0.25 1.68
N PRO A 62 -3.21 -0.08 0.58
CA PRO A 62 -2.15 -1.07 0.62
C PRO A 62 -0.94 -0.53 1.40
N HIS A 63 -0.21 -1.45 2.01
CA HIS A 63 1.06 -1.16 2.65
C HIS A 63 2.12 -0.77 1.61
N ASP A 64 2.21 -1.45 0.48
CA ASP A 64 3.19 -1.18 -0.57
C ASP A 64 2.57 -1.42 -1.95
N VAL A 65 3.18 -0.86 -2.99
CA VAL A 65 2.74 -1.05 -4.39
C VAL A 65 3.48 -2.17 -5.10
N GLY A 66 3.98 -3.15 -4.35
CA GLY A 66 4.63 -4.34 -4.91
C GLY A 66 6.12 -4.44 -4.61
N THR A 67 6.77 -5.39 -5.29
CA THR A 67 8.18 -5.76 -5.15
C THR A 67 8.83 -5.91 -6.52
N PRO A 68 10.15 -5.66 -6.67
CA PRO A 68 10.86 -5.88 -7.94
C PRO A 68 10.73 -7.29 -8.52
N SER A 69 10.48 -8.30 -7.68
CA SER A 69 10.34 -9.71 -8.08
C SER A 69 8.91 -10.10 -8.48
N GLY A 70 7.95 -9.17 -8.42
CA GLY A 70 6.54 -9.39 -8.71
C GLY A 70 6.07 -8.54 -9.89
N ASP A 71 4.84 -8.05 -9.80
CA ASP A 71 4.26 -7.11 -10.77
C ASP A 71 3.93 -5.77 -10.08
N PRO A 72 4.92 -4.86 -9.94
CA PRO A 72 4.73 -3.57 -9.28
C PRO A 72 3.57 -2.78 -9.87
N LEU A 73 2.87 -2.03 -9.02
CA LEU A 73 1.68 -1.22 -9.33
C LEU A 73 0.39 -2.02 -9.61
N TYR A 74 0.50 -3.30 -9.98
CA TYR A 74 -0.65 -4.17 -10.24
C TYR A 74 -0.91 -5.13 -9.07
N VAL A 75 0.13 -5.77 -8.54
CA VAL A 75 0.06 -6.66 -7.38
C VAL A 75 0.64 -5.96 -6.15
N VAL A 76 -0.24 -5.29 -5.40
CA VAL A 76 0.07 -4.54 -4.18
C VAL A 76 0.17 -5.47 -2.95
N ASN A 77 0.66 -4.94 -1.82
CA ASN A 77 0.83 -5.72 -0.57
C ASN A 77 1.75 -6.93 -0.75
N SER A 78 3.00 -6.68 -1.16
CA SER A 78 4.06 -7.69 -1.13
C SER A 78 4.49 -8.03 0.29
N TYR A 79 4.35 -7.10 1.23
CA TYR A 79 4.54 -7.37 2.65
C TYR A 79 3.61 -8.49 3.15
N CYS A 80 4.18 -9.43 3.92
CA CYS A 80 3.49 -10.64 4.35
C CYS A 80 3.72 -11.03 5.80
N ILE A 81 4.30 -10.16 6.64
CA ILE A 81 4.51 -10.50 8.04
C ILE A 81 3.19 -10.41 8.82
N HIS A 82 2.43 -9.32 8.61
CA HIS A 82 1.12 -9.07 9.22
C HIS A 82 0.05 -8.76 8.17
N ASP A 83 -1.22 -8.99 8.52
CA ASP A 83 -2.35 -8.60 7.67
C ASP A 83 -2.57 -7.08 7.70
N VAL A 84 -2.06 -6.42 6.66
CA VAL A 84 -2.11 -4.97 6.49
C VAL A 84 -3.51 -4.43 6.20
N ASN A 85 -4.46 -5.27 5.77
CA ASN A 85 -5.84 -4.82 5.54
C ASN A 85 -6.51 -4.33 6.83
N SER A 86 -5.98 -4.76 7.98
CA SER A 86 -6.48 -4.42 9.30
C SER A 86 -5.66 -3.32 10.00
N TRP A 87 -4.62 -2.77 9.37
CA TRP A 87 -3.83 -1.70 9.97
C TRP A 87 -4.64 -0.43 10.13
N LYS A 88 -4.37 0.31 11.21
CA LYS A 88 -5.20 1.45 11.66
C LYS A 88 -4.63 2.81 11.28
N ASP A 89 -3.42 2.83 10.73
CA ASP A 89 -2.70 4.05 10.37
C ASP A 89 -2.72 4.33 8.85
N LEU A 90 -2.67 3.30 7.99
CA LEU A 90 -2.60 3.47 6.52
C LEU A 90 -3.72 4.34 5.95
N ASN A 91 -4.98 4.05 6.30
CA ASN A 91 -6.12 4.81 5.81
C ASN A 91 -6.09 6.27 6.28
N SER A 92 -5.76 6.51 7.55
CA SER A 92 -5.64 7.86 8.11
C SER A 92 -4.49 8.63 7.47
N LYS A 93 -3.34 7.99 7.28
CA LYS A 93 -2.17 8.56 6.58
C LYS A 93 -2.49 8.90 5.12
N PHE A 94 -3.33 8.11 4.46
CA PHE A 94 -3.79 8.39 3.10
C PHE A 94 -4.66 9.64 3.04
N THR A 95 -5.67 9.73 3.91
CA THR A 95 -6.50 10.93 3.99
C THR A 95 -5.66 12.18 4.29
N LEU A 96 -4.70 12.10 5.22
CA LEU A 96 -3.83 13.21 5.57
C LEU A 96 -2.86 13.62 4.45
N GLN A 97 -2.42 12.70 3.60
CA GLN A 97 -1.53 13.02 2.47
C GLN A 97 -2.26 13.58 1.25
N VAL A 98 -3.55 13.28 1.10
CA VAL A 98 -4.36 13.76 -0.04
C VAL A 98 -4.94 15.15 0.19
N TYR A 99 -5.14 15.56 1.45
CA TYR A 99 -5.67 16.88 1.83
C TYR A 99 -4.62 17.98 1.71
#